data_AF-H0BU13-F1
#
_entry.id   AF-H0BU13-F1
#
_cell.length_a   1.000
_cell.length_b   1.000
_cell.length_c   1.000
_cell.angle_alpha   90.00
_cell.angle_beta   90.00
_cell.angle_gamma   90.00
#
_symmetry.space_group_name_H-M   'P 1'
#
loop_
_entity.id
_entity.type
_entity.pdbx_description
1 polymer ?
#
loop_
_entity_poly.entity_id
_entity_poly.type
_entity_poly.pdbx_seq_one_letter_code
_entity_poly.pdbx_strand_id
1 'polypeptide(L)'
;MTGASRKGADVQRAEHNALMADALKPLTGMTPEQYRVHKHRFKLSPRDKAECTRLDTELPELKQRAATATPTDKALADVELYKARKQFNDLNC
;
A
#
# COMPACT_ATOMS: atom_id res chain seq x y z
N MET A 1 -27.05 -27.05 5.06
CA MET A 1 -26.43 -26.34 6.20
C MET A 1 -25.90 -25.01 5.71
N THR A 2 -26.63 -23.92 5.89
CA THR A 2 -26.11 -22.57 5.63
C THR A 2 -25.85 -21.90 6.99
N GLY A 3 -24.66 -22.12 7.54
CA GLY A 3 -24.22 -21.39 8.72
C GLY A 3 -23.79 -19.99 8.33
N ALA A 4 -24.51 -18.97 8.79
CA ALA A 4 -24.05 -17.59 8.64
C ALA A 4 -22.73 -17.44 9.43
N SER A 5 -21.65 -17.10 8.74
CA SER A 5 -20.35 -16.84 9.36
C SER A 5 -20.49 -15.68 10.35
N ARG A 6 -20.08 -15.90 11.60
CA ARG A 6 -20.07 -14.85 12.66
C ARG A 6 -18.84 -13.94 12.58
N LYS A 7 -18.00 -14.09 11.56
CA LYS A 7 -16.77 -13.30 11.39
C LYS A 7 -17.12 -11.83 11.11
N GLY A 8 -16.30 -10.91 11.61
CA GLY A 8 -16.42 -9.48 11.28
C GLY A 8 -16.25 -9.23 9.78
N ALA A 9 -16.84 -8.14 9.27
CA ALA A 9 -16.81 -7.80 7.84
C ALA A 9 -15.38 -7.55 7.32
N ASP A 10 -14.48 -7.11 8.20
CA ASP A 10 -13.04 -6.97 7.99
C ASP A 10 -12.35 -8.32 7.77
N VAL A 11 -12.61 -9.29 8.65
CA VAL A 11 -12.05 -10.65 8.57
C VAL A 11 -12.57 -11.35 7.32
N GLN A 12 -13.88 -11.27 7.05
CA GLN A 12 -14.47 -11.86 5.84
C GLN A 12 -13.84 -11.27 4.56
N ARG A 13 -13.60 -9.97 4.53
CA ARG A 13 -12.96 -9.29 3.39
C ARG A 13 -11.51 -9.72 3.22
N ALA A 14 -10.76 -9.87 4.32
CA ALA A 14 -9.38 -10.34 4.28
C ALA A 14 -9.29 -11.77 3.72
N GLU A 15 -10.12 -12.68 4.21
CA GLU A 15 -10.18 -14.07 3.72
C GLU A 15 -10.55 -14.14 2.25
N HIS A 16 -11.56 -13.37 1.83
CA HIS A 16 -11.94 -13.31 0.43
C HIS A 16 -10.80 -12.79 -0.47
N ASN A 17 -10.06 -11.77 -0.01
CA ASN A 17 -8.91 -11.26 -0.75
C ASN A 17 -7.78 -12.30 -0.85
N ALA A 18 -7.51 -13.05 0.23
CA ALA A 18 -6.51 -14.12 0.24
C ALA A 18 -6.89 -15.25 -0.73
N LEU A 19 -8.15 -15.71 -0.69
CA LEU A 19 -8.66 -16.73 -1.63
C LEU A 19 -8.51 -16.30 -3.09
N MET A 20 -8.81 -15.03 -3.39
CA MET A 20 -8.64 -14.49 -4.74
C MET A 20 -7.18 -14.38 -5.15
N ALA A 21 -6.29 -14.00 -4.23
CA ALA A 21 -4.86 -13.96 -4.50
C ALA A 21 -4.32 -15.35 -4.83
N ASP A 22 -4.68 -16.38 -4.04
CA ASP A 22 -4.24 -17.75 -4.27
C ASP A 22 -4.75 -18.30 -5.61
N ALA A 23 -6.00 -18.00 -5.96
CA ALA A 23 -6.59 -18.42 -7.24
C ALA A 23 -5.90 -17.77 -8.46
N LEU A 24 -5.48 -16.51 -8.34
CA LEU A 24 -4.85 -15.74 -9.42
C LEU A 24 -3.32 -15.84 -9.43
N LYS A 25 -2.70 -16.40 -8.38
CA LYS A 25 -1.25 -16.56 -8.25
C LYS A 25 -0.60 -17.30 -9.42
N PRO A 26 -1.18 -18.38 -10.01
CA PRO A 26 -0.57 -19.04 -11.18
C PRO A 26 -0.49 -18.15 -12.42
N LEU A 27 -1.37 -17.15 -12.53
CA LEU A 27 -1.42 -16.23 -13.67
C LEU A 27 -0.60 -14.96 -13.45
N THR A 28 -0.60 -14.46 -12.21
CA THR A 28 -0.02 -13.15 -11.87
C THR A 28 1.32 -13.24 -11.15
N GLY A 29 1.63 -14.38 -10.54
CA GLY A 29 2.78 -14.56 -9.66
C GLY A 29 2.73 -13.76 -8.35
N MET A 30 1.64 -13.02 -8.09
CA MET A 30 1.56 -12.08 -6.97
C MET A 30 1.37 -12.80 -5.62
N THR A 31 1.96 -12.25 -4.56
CA THR A 31 1.59 -12.60 -3.17
C THR A 31 0.24 -11.97 -2.79
N PRO A 32 -0.43 -12.43 -1.72
CA PRO A 32 -1.67 -11.81 -1.23
C PRO A 32 -1.58 -10.30 -0.98
N GLU A 33 -0.44 -9.83 -0.48
CA GLU A 33 -0.17 -8.42 -0.20
C GLU A 33 -0.02 -7.63 -1.49
N GLN A 34 0.73 -8.16 -2.46
CA GLN A 34 0.89 -7.57 -3.78
C GLN A 34 -0.46 -7.51 -4.52
N TYR A 35 -1.24 -8.58 -4.44
CA TYR A 35 -2.58 -8.62 -5.00
C TYR A 35 -3.52 -7.59 -4.36
N ARG A 36 -3.45 -7.42 -3.03
CA ARG A 36 -4.25 -6.40 -2.31
C ARG A 36 -3.91 -4.99 -2.80
N VAL A 37 -2.62 -4.67 -2.94
CA VAL A 37 -2.16 -3.38 -3.47
C VAL A 37 -2.60 -3.20 -4.92
N HIS A 38 -2.40 -4.22 -5.76
CA HIS A 38 -2.84 -4.21 -7.15
C HIS A 38 -4.35 -3.98 -7.29
N LYS A 39 -5.17 -4.68 -6.50
CA LYS A 39 -6.63 -4.52 -6.46
C LYS A 39 -7.04 -3.12 -6.02
N HIS A 40 -6.36 -2.56 -5.01
CA HIS A 40 -6.64 -1.20 -4.54
C HIS A 40 -6.37 -0.17 -5.65
N ARG A 41 -5.23 -0.32 -6.32
CA ARG A 41 -4.77 0.61 -7.37
C ARG A 41 -5.32 0.32 -8.75
N PHE A 42 -6.11 -0.75 -8.92
CA PHE A 42 -6.59 -1.20 -10.23
C PHE A 42 -7.31 -0.09 -11.01
N LYS A 43 -8.09 0.74 -10.30
CA LYS A 43 -8.89 1.84 -10.85
C LYS A 43 -8.09 3.12 -11.13
N LEU A 44 -6.85 3.21 -10.65
CA LEU A 44 -6.02 4.38 -10.85
C LEU A 44 -5.56 4.48 -12.32
N SER A 45 -5.30 5.71 -12.77
CA SER A 45 -4.72 5.93 -14.10
C SER A 45 -3.33 5.29 -14.18
N PRO A 46 -2.83 4.93 -15.37
CA PRO A 46 -1.47 4.40 -15.52
C PRO A 46 -0.40 5.34 -14.93
N ARG A 47 -0.60 6.65 -15.05
CA ARG A 47 0.27 7.67 -14.47
C ARG A 47 0.29 7.60 -12.95
N ASP A 48 -0.88 7.52 -12.32
CA ASP A 48 -0.97 7.48 -10.86
C ASP A 48 -0.43 6.16 -10.31
N LYS A 49 -0.62 5.05 -11.03
CA LYS A 49 0.00 3.76 -10.69
C LYS A 49 1.53 3.86 -10.65
N ALA A 50 2.13 4.51 -11.66
CA ALA A 50 3.57 4.71 -11.72
C ALA A 50 4.07 5.59 -10.56
N GLU A 51 3.36 6.66 -10.23
CA GLU A 51 3.69 7.50 -9.08
C GLU A 51 3.56 6.74 -7.75
N CYS A 52 2.53 5.92 -7.57
CA CYS A 52 2.41 5.07 -6.39
C CYS A 52 3.59 4.12 -6.25
N THR A 53 4.03 3.49 -7.34
CA THR A 53 5.21 2.61 -7.32
C THR A 53 6.49 3.37 -6.99
N ARG A 54 6.65 4.61 -7.49
CA ARG A 54 7.75 5.49 -7.12
C ARG A 54 7.74 5.80 -5.61
N LEU A 55 6.58 6.22 -5.09
CA LEU A 55 6.40 6.58 -3.68
C LEU A 55 6.55 5.38 -2.74
N ASP A 56 6.14 4.17 -3.14
CA ASP A 56 6.37 2.93 -2.37
C ASP A 56 7.87 2.69 -2.12
N THR A 57 8.71 3.07 -3.08
CA THR A 57 10.16 2.92 -2.99
C THR A 57 10.80 4.06 -2.20
N GLU A 58 10.30 5.29 -2.37
CA GLU A 58 10.85 6.50 -1.75
C GLU A 58 10.46 6.67 -0.27
N LEU A 59 9.24 6.29 0.11
CA LEU A 59 8.72 6.48 1.47
C LEU A 59 9.55 5.77 2.56
N PRO A 60 10.00 4.50 2.39
CA PRO A 60 10.88 3.84 3.35
C PRO A 60 12.18 4.62 3.58
N GLU A 61 12.80 5.12 2.51
CA GLU A 61 14.05 5.87 2.58
C GLU A 61 13.84 7.21 3.30
N LEU A 62 12.79 7.95 2.95
CA LEU A 62 12.43 9.21 3.62
C LEU A 62 12.10 8.99 5.10
N LYS A 63 11.42 7.88 5.45
CA LYS A 63 11.17 7.51 6.85
C LYS A 63 12.47 7.27 7.60
N GLN A 64 13.41 6.54 7.00
CA GLN A 64 14.69 6.26 7.61
C GLN A 64 15.54 7.53 7.76
N ARG A 65 15.55 8.40 6.74
CA ARG A 65 16.21 9.70 6.78
C ARG A 65 15.65 10.57 7.91
N ALA A 66 14.33 10.68 8.01
CA ALA A 66 13.69 11.42 9.09
C ALA A 66 14.00 10.81 10.47
N ALA A 67 14.06 9.48 10.59
CA ALA A 67 14.38 8.80 11.85
C ALA A 67 15.82 9.00 12.32
N THR A 68 16.76 9.18 11.38
CA THR A 68 18.21 9.25 11.65
C THR A 68 18.82 10.65 11.47
N ALA A 69 18.02 11.63 11.05
CA ALA A 69 18.47 12.99 10.80
C ALA A 69 19.05 13.66 12.06
N THR A 70 20.10 14.45 11.85
CA THR A 70 20.65 15.33 12.88
C THR A 70 19.61 16.39 13.28
N PRO A 71 19.70 17.00 14.48
CA PRO A 71 18.76 18.06 14.89
C PRO A 71 18.65 19.21 13.89
N THR A 72 19.75 19.54 13.19
CA THR A 72 19.82 20.57 12.15
C THR A 72 19.04 20.19 10.89
N ASP A 73 19.10 18.92 10.47
CA ASP A 73 18.46 18.44 9.22
C ASP A 73 17.04 17.90 9.45
N LYS A 74 16.67 17.69 10.72
CA LYS A 74 15.42 17.03 11.13
C LYS A 74 14.18 17.70 10.54
N ALA A 75 14.12 19.03 10.59
CA ALA A 75 12.99 19.78 10.06
C ALA A 75 12.80 19.59 8.55
N LEU A 76 13.90 19.60 7.78
CA LEU A 76 13.86 19.37 6.34
C LEU A 76 13.43 17.93 6.03
N ALA A 77 14.02 16.94 6.69
CA ALA A 77 13.70 15.53 6.50
C ALA A 77 12.23 15.21 6.83
N ASP A 78 11.68 15.81 7.89
CA ASP A 78 10.28 15.62 8.27
C ASP A 78 9.32 16.28 7.24
N VAL A 79 9.69 17.43 6.66
CA VAL A 79 8.90 18.08 5.61
C VAL A 79 8.90 17.26 4.32
N GLU A 80 10.05 16.72 3.90
CA GLU A 80 10.14 15.83 2.74
C GLU A 80 9.25 14.59 2.92
N LEU A 81 9.34 13.95 4.08
CA LEU A 81 8.50 12.82 4.44
C LEU A 81 7.01 13.18 4.45
N TYR A 82 6.64 14.34 4.98
CA TYR A 82 5.25 14.81 4.98
C TYR A 82 4.71 15.00 3.56
N LYS A 83 5.48 15.64 2.68
CA LYS A 83 5.08 15.86 1.27
C LYS A 83 4.86 14.54 0.54
N ALA A 84 5.77 13.58 0.70
CA ALA A 84 5.65 12.26 0.10
C ALA A 84 4.41 11.51 0.62
N ARG A 85 4.15 11.55 1.94
CA ARG A 85 2.94 10.95 2.54
C ARG A 85 1.66 11.61 2.05
N LYS A 86 1.66 12.94 1.93
CA LYS A 86 0.51 13.67 1.40
C LYS A 86 0.23 13.24 -0.04
N GLN A 87 1.25 13.21 -0.90
CA GLN A 87 1.08 12.77 -2.29
C GLN A 87 0.58 11.33 -2.39
N PHE A 88 1.11 10.43 -1.56
CA PHE A 88 0.66 9.03 -1.50
C PHE A 88 -0.83 8.92 -1.18
N ASN A 89 -1.30 9.69 -0.18
CA ASN A 89 -2.70 9.72 0.20
C ASN A 89 -3.58 10.40 -0.87
N ASP A 90 -3.13 11.51 -1.45
CA ASP A 90 -3.87 12.25 -2.48
C ASP A 90 -4.12 11.37 -3.73
N LEU A 91 -3.15 10.51 -4.08
CA LEU A 91 -3.25 9.56 -5.20
C LEU A 91 -4.06 8.30 -4.86
N ASN A 92 -4.49 8.13 -3.61
CA ASN A 92 -5.08 6.89 -3.09
C ASN A 92 -4.22 5.65 -3.43
N CYS A 93 -2.92 5.81 -3.22
CA CYS A 93 -1.99 4.70 -3.14
C CYS A 93 -2.20 3.94 -1.82
#